data_AF-A0A4Z2ET08-F1
#
_entry.id   AF-A0A4Z2ET08-F1
#
_cell.length_a   1.000
_cell.length_b   1.000
_cell.length_c   1.000
_cell.angle_alpha   90.00
_cell.angle_beta   90.00
_cell.angle_gamma   90.00
#
_symmetry.space_group_name_H-M   'P 1'
#
loop_
_entity.id
_entity.type
_entity.pdbx_description
1 polymer ?
#
loop_
_entity_poly.entity_id
_entity_poly.type
_entity_poly.pdbx_seq_one_letter_code
_entity_poly.pdbx_strand_id
1 'polypeptide(L)'
;MRLLNNPLSSLLPLLQRSPLPLSLSSLSANSGAPSCRRLSTDGSAPQSVIGQDSVAVLGHSYPRDDFTNVTPGILAKVGRNLHNQSHHPLWLLKERIKAHFYSSYVRRSGNPLFSVHDNLNPVVTVEQNFDSLLIPPSHPSRKKGDNYYLNRETMLRAHTSAHQRELVSSGLDAFLLAGDVYRRDAIDSSHYPVFHQLEGVRLFSDREVGHAVCLHATVVMDK
;
A
#
# COMPACT_ATOMS: atom_id res chain seq x y z
N MET A 1 24.20 -54.45 21.14
CA MET A 1 25.23 -55.37 20.62
C MET A 1 24.65 -56.14 19.44
N ARG A 2 24.78 -55.61 18.22
CA ARG A 2 24.82 -56.32 16.92
C ARG A 2 25.28 -55.31 15.88
N LEU A 3 26.44 -55.61 15.30
CA LEU A 3 27.17 -54.87 14.28
C LEU A 3 26.64 -55.21 12.88
N LEU A 4 26.87 -54.30 11.92
CA LEU A 4 27.35 -54.50 10.54
C LEU A 4 27.16 -53.16 9.79
N ASN A 5 28.17 -52.29 9.68
CA ASN A 5 29.19 -52.19 8.61
C ASN A 5 28.65 -51.99 7.17
N ASN A 6 28.70 -50.72 6.69
CA ASN A 6 29.44 -50.14 5.52
C ASN A 6 29.83 -51.06 4.33
N PRO A 7 30.08 -50.55 3.07
CA PRO A 7 30.71 -49.24 2.75
C PRO A 7 30.33 -48.51 1.42
N LEU A 8 30.76 -47.24 1.37
CA LEU A 8 31.33 -46.38 0.30
C LEU A 8 31.32 -46.78 -1.20
N SER A 9 31.31 -45.70 -2.01
CA SER A 9 31.97 -45.47 -3.33
C SER A 9 30.94 -45.06 -4.41
N SER A 10 31.06 -44.00 -5.23
CA SER A 10 32.15 -43.05 -5.54
C SER A 10 31.69 -42.02 -6.60
N LEU A 11 32.51 -40.98 -6.78
CA LEU A 11 32.83 -40.24 -8.02
C LEU A 11 31.84 -39.20 -8.60
N LEU A 12 32.21 -37.93 -8.34
CA LEU A 12 31.99 -36.70 -9.14
C LEU A 12 32.61 -36.84 -10.55
N PRO A 13 32.19 -36.08 -11.61
CA PRO A 13 32.65 -34.70 -11.76
C PRO A 13 31.72 -33.66 -12.47
N LEU A 14 31.94 -32.40 -12.08
CA LEU A 14 32.05 -31.17 -12.88
C LEU A 14 31.14 -30.95 -14.11
N LEU A 15 30.32 -29.91 -14.02
CA LEU A 15 30.05 -29.01 -15.15
C LEU A 15 30.10 -27.55 -14.64
N GLN A 16 31.30 -26.99 -14.65
CA GLN A 16 31.56 -25.56 -14.61
C GLN A 16 31.00 -24.92 -15.88
N ARG A 17 30.03 -24.03 -15.74
CA ARG A 17 29.64 -23.09 -16.80
C ARG A 17 30.43 -21.80 -16.61
N SER A 18 31.45 -21.60 -17.44
CA SER A 18 32.13 -20.32 -17.65
C SER A 18 31.33 -19.42 -18.61
N PRO A 19 31.32 -18.09 -18.43
CA PRO A 19 30.54 -17.18 -19.27
C PRO A 19 31.37 -16.47 -20.37
N LEU A 20 30.69 -16.13 -21.48
CA LEU A 20 30.97 -15.09 -22.50
C LEU A 20 32.00 -15.38 -23.62
N PRO A 21 31.81 -14.81 -24.84
CA PRO A 21 32.06 -13.39 -25.10
C PRO A 21 30.88 -12.62 -25.75
N LEU A 22 30.76 -11.35 -25.37
CA LEU A 22 29.99 -10.32 -26.07
C LEU A 22 30.73 -9.96 -27.36
N SER A 23 30.04 -10.08 -28.50
CA SER A 23 30.48 -9.56 -29.79
C SER A 23 30.07 -8.09 -29.91
N LEU A 24 31.07 -7.21 -30.02
CA LEU A 24 30.91 -5.80 -30.41
C LEU A 24 30.87 -5.71 -31.94
N SER A 25 29.68 -5.59 -32.51
CA SER A 25 29.50 -5.13 -33.88
C SER A 25 29.08 -3.67 -33.89
N SER A 26 29.99 -2.83 -34.38
CA SER A 26 29.74 -1.43 -34.73
C SER A 26 28.70 -1.36 -35.86
N LEU A 27 27.55 -0.74 -35.60
CA LEU A 27 26.59 -0.38 -36.64
C LEU A 27 26.41 1.13 -36.68
N SER A 28 26.63 1.63 -37.89
CA SER A 28 26.68 3.02 -38.31
C SER A 28 25.41 3.79 -37.99
N ALA A 29 25.58 5.07 -37.62
CA ALA A 29 24.50 6.03 -37.50
C ALA A 29 23.86 6.25 -38.89
N ASN A 30 22.57 5.96 -39.00
CA ASN A 30 21.75 6.43 -40.11
C ASN A 30 20.52 7.16 -39.57
N SER A 31 20.52 8.47 -39.78
CA SER A 31 19.46 9.41 -39.48
C SER A 31 18.23 9.14 -40.35
N GLY A 32 17.10 8.85 -39.72
CA GLY A 32 15.80 8.71 -40.36
C GLY A 32 14.69 8.56 -39.32
N ALA A 33 14.02 9.67 -38.99
CA ALA A 33 12.93 9.70 -38.01
C ALA A 33 11.65 9.03 -38.57
N PRO A 34 11.04 8.07 -37.86
CA PRO A 34 9.66 7.69 -38.12
C PRO A 34 8.71 8.45 -37.19
N SER A 35 7.76 9.15 -37.81
CA SER A 35 6.68 9.90 -37.18
C SER A 35 5.83 9.01 -36.28
N CYS A 36 5.89 9.25 -34.97
CA CYS A 36 4.99 8.66 -33.99
C CYS A 36 3.59 9.26 -34.15
N ARG A 37 2.69 8.58 -34.85
CA ARG A 37 1.25 8.85 -34.73
C ARG A 37 0.77 8.35 -33.38
N ARG A 38 0.73 9.23 -32.38
CA ARG A 38 -0.03 9.02 -31.15
C ARG A 38 -1.52 8.97 -31.52
N LEU A 39 -2.13 7.80 -31.40
CA LEU A 39 -3.58 7.71 -31.22
C LEU A 39 -3.88 8.27 -29.83
N SER A 40 -4.43 9.47 -29.78
CA SER A 40 -5.01 10.04 -28.57
C SER A 40 -6.33 9.32 -28.31
N THR A 41 -6.33 8.36 -27.40
CA THR A 41 -7.57 7.95 -26.71
C THR A 41 -7.74 8.91 -25.54
N ASP A 42 -8.56 9.94 -25.72
CA ASP A 42 -9.12 10.74 -24.62
C ASP A 42 -10.09 9.87 -23.81
N GLY A 43 -9.55 8.88 -23.11
CA GLY A 43 -10.21 8.23 -22.00
C GLY A 43 -9.85 9.00 -20.74
N SER A 44 -10.54 10.12 -20.50
CA SER A 44 -10.47 10.79 -19.20
C SER A 44 -10.85 9.77 -18.13
N ALA A 45 -9.92 9.46 -17.22
CA ALA A 45 -10.23 8.64 -16.05
C ALA A 45 -11.46 9.25 -15.34
N PRO A 46 -12.42 8.43 -14.84
CA PRO A 46 -13.66 8.92 -14.26
C PRO A 46 -13.33 9.90 -13.13
N GLN A 47 -13.58 11.19 -13.38
CA GLN A 47 -13.28 12.24 -12.42
C GLN A 47 -14.29 12.18 -11.27
N SER A 48 -13.82 12.46 -10.06
CA SER A 48 -14.68 12.56 -8.90
C SER A 48 -15.53 13.83 -8.99
N VAL A 49 -16.85 13.69 -9.07
CA VAL A 49 -17.80 14.81 -9.26
C VAL A 49 -18.84 14.80 -8.14
N ILE A 50 -19.14 15.97 -7.59
CA ILE A 50 -20.25 16.15 -6.64
C ILE A 50 -21.51 16.49 -7.43
N GLY A 51 -22.44 15.54 -7.51
CA GLY A 51 -23.79 15.76 -8.02
C GLY A 51 -24.72 16.29 -6.92
N GLN A 52 -25.95 16.61 -7.32
CA GLN A 52 -26.98 17.12 -6.40
C GLN A 52 -27.32 16.07 -5.33
N ASP A 53 -27.48 14.80 -5.75
CA ASP A 53 -27.94 13.71 -4.88
C ASP A 53 -26.86 12.65 -4.59
N SER A 54 -25.74 12.67 -5.30
CA SER A 54 -24.66 11.69 -5.13
C SER A 54 -23.27 12.31 -5.27
N VAL A 55 -22.26 11.63 -4.73
CA VAL A 55 -20.84 11.91 -4.96
C VAL A 55 -20.26 10.77 -5.76
N ALA A 56 -19.65 11.06 -6.91
CA ALA A 56 -18.89 10.08 -7.67
C ALA A 56 -17.42 10.10 -7.23
N VAL A 57 -16.85 8.93 -6.94
CA VAL A 57 -15.42 8.76 -6.60
C VAL A 57 -14.91 7.51 -7.30
N LEU A 58 -13.84 7.64 -8.09
CA LEU A 58 -13.21 6.52 -8.82
C LEU A 58 -14.20 5.65 -9.64
N GLY A 59 -15.21 6.27 -10.25
CA GLY A 59 -16.23 5.58 -11.05
C GLY A 59 -17.41 4.97 -10.27
N HIS A 60 -17.40 5.07 -8.94
CA HIS A 60 -18.50 4.63 -8.08
C HIS A 60 -19.33 5.83 -7.60
N SER A 61 -20.65 5.67 -7.52
CA SER A 61 -21.59 6.71 -7.04
C SER A 61 -22.05 6.38 -5.62
N TYR A 62 -21.95 7.37 -4.73
CA TYR A 62 -22.33 7.27 -3.32
C TYR A 62 -23.48 8.26 -3.05
N PRO A 63 -24.63 7.83 -2.52
CA PRO A 63 -25.73 8.74 -2.21
C PRO A 63 -25.30 9.74 -1.14
N ARG A 64 -25.76 10.99 -1.28
CA ARG A 64 -25.53 12.04 -0.29
C ARG A 64 -26.58 11.99 0.80
N ASP A 65 -26.19 12.42 1.99
CA ASP A 65 -27.09 12.59 3.13
C ASP A 65 -26.68 13.82 3.95
N ASP A 66 -27.29 13.97 5.13
CA ASP A 66 -27.02 15.06 6.06
C ASP A 66 -25.62 14.96 6.70
N PHE A 67 -24.90 13.86 6.51
CA PHE A 67 -23.57 13.59 7.04
C PHE A 67 -22.47 13.82 6.00
N THR A 68 -22.78 13.85 4.70
CA THR A 68 -21.84 14.20 3.62
C THR A 68 -21.15 15.55 3.90
N ASN A 69 -19.82 15.57 3.81
CA ASN A 69 -19.01 16.79 4.01
C ASN A 69 -17.74 16.89 3.13
N VAL A 70 -17.55 15.97 2.17
CA VAL A 70 -16.47 16.04 1.19
C VAL A 70 -16.58 17.29 0.31
N THR A 71 -15.44 17.85 -0.08
CA THR A 71 -15.37 19.05 -0.94
C THR A 71 -14.74 18.71 -2.29
N PRO A 72 -15.04 19.47 -3.37
CA PRO A 72 -14.43 19.24 -4.68
C PRO A 72 -12.89 19.28 -4.64
N GLY A 73 -12.32 20.17 -3.83
CA GLY A 73 -10.87 20.29 -3.67
C GLY A 73 -10.22 19.04 -3.06
N ILE A 74 -10.91 18.35 -2.16
CA ILE A 74 -10.44 17.08 -1.57
C ILE A 74 -10.62 15.94 -2.57
N LEU A 75 -11.77 15.88 -3.25
CA LEU A 75 -12.03 14.87 -4.27
C LEU A 75 -11.04 14.95 -5.45
N ALA A 76 -10.58 16.15 -5.80
CA ALA A 76 -9.54 16.35 -6.81
C ALA A 76 -8.16 15.80 -6.40
N LYS A 77 -7.94 15.47 -5.12
CA LYS A 77 -6.71 14.82 -4.63
C LYS A 77 -6.79 13.30 -4.63
N VAL A 78 -8.00 12.73 -4.67
CA VAL A 78 -8.19 11.28 -4.75
C VAL A 78 -7.58 10.74 -6.04
N GLY A 79 -6.82 9.66 -5.93
CA GLY A 79 -6.16 9.01 -7.08
C GLY A 79 -4.85 9.66 -7.53
N ARG A 80 -4.38 10.73 -6.87
CA ARG A 80 -3.05 11.31 -7.12
C ARG A 80 -1.91 10.32 -6.83
N ASN A 81 -2.09 9.49 -5.80
CA ASN A 81 -1.20 8.39 -5.39
C ASN A 81 0.29 8.77 -5.41
N LEU A 82 0.67 9.85 -4.71
CA LEU A 82 2.04 10.38 -4.75
C LEU A 82 3.07 9.36 -4.23
N HIS A 83 2.67 8.48 -3.31
CA HIS A 83 3.46 7.35 -2.83
C HIS A 83 3.76 6.29 -3.91
N ASN A 84 3.08 6.33 -5.06
CA ASN A 84 3.29 5.46 -6.22
C ASN A 84 3.90 6.19 -7.43
N GLN A 85 4.19 7.50 -7.32
CA GLN A 85 4.85 8.25 -8.38
C GLN A 85 6.36 8.08 -8.28
N SER A 86 6.97 7.47 -9.30
CA SER A 86 8.43 7.25 -9.34
C SER A 86 9.20 8.54 -9.09
N HIS A 87 10.27 8.47 -8.30
CA HIS A 87 11.13 9.58 -7.88
C HIS A 87 10.48 10.64 -6.98
N HIS A 88 9.20 10.51 -6.61
CA HIS A 88 8.60 11.34 -5.57
C HIS A 88 9.24 11.01 -4.20
N PRO A 89 9.49 12.00 -3.31
CA PRO A 89 10.09 11.74 -1.99
C PRO A 89 9.34 10.67 -1.17
N LEU A 90 8.00 10.71 -1.20
CA LEU A 90 7.16 9.71 -0.55
C LEU A 90 7.33 8.30 -1.14
N TRP A 91 7.48 8.21 -2.46
CA TRP A 91 7.76 6.94 -3.12
C TRP A 91 9.15 6.41 -2.73
N LEU A 92 10.18 7.29 -2.70
CA LEU A 92 11.52 6.91 -2.25
C LEU A 92 11.52 6.38 -0.82
N LEU A 93 10.79 7.04 0.08
CA LEU A 93 10.65 6.61 1.47
C LEU A 93 9.95 5.25 1.55
N LYS A 94 8.84 5.07 0.82
CA LYS A 94 8.14 3.79 0.70
C LYS A 94 9.08 2.67 0.20
N GLU A 95 9.82 2.89 -0.87
CA GLU A 95 10.75 1.89 -1.42
C GLU A 95 11.91 1.56 -0.48
N ARG A 96 12.44 2.56 0.26
CA ARG A 96 13.47 2.31 1.27
C ARG A 96 12.95 1.46 2.44
N ILE A 97 11.72 1.72 2.90
CA ILE A 97 11.10 0.91 3.96
C ILE A 97 10.81 -0.50 3.44
N LYS A 98 10.22 -0.64 2.24
CA LYS A 98 10.02 -1.96 1.60
C LYS A 98 11.33 -2.74 1.50
N ALA A 99 12.40 -2.11 1.01
CA ALA A 99 13.71 -2.73 0.88
C ALA A 99 14.26 -3.22 2.23
N HIS A 100 14.04 -2.47 3.32
CA HIS A 100 14.42 -2.89 4.66
C HIS A 100 13.71 -4.19 5.06
N PHE A 101 12.39 -4.29 4.88
CA PHE A 101 11.63 -5.51 5.21
C PHE A 101 11.99 -6.71 4.33
N TYR A 102 12.40 -6.50 3.06
CA TYR A 102 12.83 -7.60 2.19
C TYR A 102 14.26 -8.09 2.45
N SER A 103 15.19 -7.19 2.82
CA SER A 103 16.63 -7.50 2.85
C SER A 103 17.23 -7.54 4.25
N SER A 104 16.72 -6.72 5.17
CA SER A 104 17.37 -6.41 6.45
C SER A 104 16.58 -6.91 7.66
N TYR A 105 15.29 -7.16 7.50
CA TYR A 105 14.48 -7.75 8.56
C TYR A 105 14.79 -9.25 8.67
N VAL A 106 15.69 -9.60 9.59
CA VAL A 106 16.14 -10.99 9.81
C VAL A 106 15.50 -11.60 11.05
N ARG A 107 14.94 -12.81 10.92
CA ARG A 107 14.44 -13.62 12.04
C ARG A 107 15.16 -14.95 12.17
N ARG A 108 15.21 -15.45 13.41
CA ARG A 108 15.80 -16.77 13.74
C ARG A 108 15.09 -17.93 13.05
N SER A 109 13.78 -17.80 12.80
CA SER A 109 12.92 -18.81 12.16
C SER A 109 12.78 -18.65 10.65
N GLY A 110 13.48 -17.68 10.04
CA GLY A 110 13.30 -17.27 8.64
C GLY A 110 12.47 -16.00 8.49
N ASN A 111 12.69 -15.29 7.39
CA ASN A 111 12.09 -13.97 7.17
C ASN A 111 10.70 -14.13 6.55
N PRO A 112 9.63 -13.62 7.19
CA PRO A 112 8.32 -13.63 6.57
C PRO A 112 8.33 -12.73 5.34
N LEU A 113 7.70 -13.19 4.27
CA LEU A 113 7.50 -12.39 3.08
C LEU A 113 6.42 -11.34 3.38
N PHE A 114 6.79 -10.07 3.39
CA PHE A 114 5.82 -8.98 3.50
C PHE A 114 5.16 -8.76 2.13
N SER A 115 3.86 -8.98 2.03
CA SER A 115 3.08 -8.49 0.89
C SER A 115 2.98 -6.96 0.98
N VAL A 116 2.92 -6.28 -0.16
CA VAL A 116 2.82 -4.81 -0.21
C VAL A 116 1.51 -4.44 -0.87
N HIS A 117 0.73 -3.61 -0.19
CA HIS A 117 -0.56 -3.14 -0.63
C HIS A 117 -0.55 -1.60 -0.65
N ASP A 118 -0.27 -1.03 -1.82
CA ASP A 118 -0.11 0.41 -2.00
C ASP A 118 -1.13 1.05 -2.96
N ASN A 119 -2.12 0.29 -3.41
CA ASN A 119 -3.12 0.75 -4.38
C ASN A 119 -4.56 0.40 -3.95
N LEU A 120 -4.82 0.34 -2.64
CA LEU A 120 -6.15 0.10 -2.08
C LEU A 120 -7.02 1.36 -2.21
N ASN A 121 -8.32 1.17 -2.48
CA ASN A 121 -9.28 2.25 -2.61
C ASN A 121 -9.35 3.08 -1.30
N PRO A 122 -9.18 4.41 -1.34
CA PRO A 122 -9.28 5.26 -0.15
C PRO A 122 -10.71 5.38 0.41
N VAL A 123 -11.74 5.02 -0.36
CA VAL A 123 -13.11 4.95 0.12
C VAL A 123 -13.31 3.66 0.92
N VAL A 124 -13.72 3.80 2.18
CA VAL A 124 -13.95 2.71 3.13
C VAL A 124 -15.29 2.89 3.83
N THR A 125 -15.82 1.81 4.41
CA THR A 125 -16.96 1.91 5.32
C THR A 125 -16.53 2.50 6.66
N VAL A 126 -17.48 3.09 7.38
CA VAL A 126 -17.26 3.53 8.76
C VAL A 126 -16.84 2.37 9.67
N GLU A 127 -17.36 1.16 9.40
CA GLU A 127 -16.98 -0.06 10.10
C GLU A 127 -15.50 -0.39 9.89
N GLN A 128 -15.02 -0.38 8.65
CA GLN A 128 -13.63 -0.61 8.32
C GLN A 128 -12.72 0.40 9.03
N ASN A 129 -13.05 1.69 8.97
CA ASN A 129 -12.22 2.74 9.55
C ASN A 129 -12.25 2.77 11.09
N PHE A 130 -13.29 2.25 11.75
CA PHE A 130 -13.41 2.39 13.21
C PHE A 130 -13.81 1.12 13.95
N ASP A 131 -14.96 0.53 13.62
CA ASP A 131 -15.52 -0.60 14.38
C ASP A 131 -14.61 -1.83 14.32
N SER A 132 -14.00 -2.10 13.16
CA SER A 132 -13.06 -3.21 12.97
C SER A 132 -11.79 -3.09 13.83
N LEU A 133 -11.49 -1.87 14.29
CA LEU A 133 -10.38 -1.51 15.16
C LEU A 133 -10.81 -1.28 16.62
N LEU A 134 -12.04 -1.69 16.97
CA LEU A 134 -12.60 -1.59 18.32
C LEU A 134 -12.78 -0.16 18.83
N ILE A 135 -12.83 0.83 17.93
CA ILE A 135 -13.11 2.22 18.28
C ILE A 135 -14.63 2.34 18.49
N PRO A 136 -15.16 2.78 19.64
CA PRO A 136 -16.61 2.82 19.86
C PRO A 136 -17.31 3.95 19.08
N PRO A 137 -18.64 3.87 18.83
CA PRO A 137 -19.41 4.92 18.13
C PRO A 137 -19.37 6.30 18.79
N SER A 138 -19.20 6.37 20.11
CA SER A 138 -19.10 7.61 20.88
C SER A 138 -17.70 8.23 20.88
N HIS A 139 -16.71 7.58 20.25
CA HIS A 139 -15.32 8.03 20.29
C HIS A 139 -15.13 9.37 19.54
N PRO A 140 -14.38 10.34 20.10
CA PRO A 140 -14.18 11.64 19.48
C PRO A 140 -13.56 11.58 18.08
N SER A 141 -12.77 10.54 17.77
CA SER A 141 -12.19 10.37 16.43
C SER A 141 -13.23 10.21 15.32
N ARG A 142 -14.50 9.89 15.64
CA ARG A 142 -15.58 9.73 14.65
C ARG A 142 -16.27 11.04 14.30
N LYS A 143 -15.93 12.15 14.97
CA LYS A 143 -16.60 13.45 14.75
C LYS A 143 -16.60 13.84 13.28
N LYS A 144 -17.74 14.32 12.80
CA LYS A 144 -17.91 14.89 11.45
C LYS A 144 -16.95 16.06 11.18
N GLY A 145 -16.52 16.75 12.23
CA GLY A 145 -15.53 17.84 12.16
C GLY A 145 -14.16 17.39 11.70
N ASP A 146 -13.78 16.14 11.95
CA ASP A 146 -12.38 15.67 11.86
C ASP A 146 -12.17 14.74 10.65
N ASN A 147 -13.25 14.29 10.00
CA ASN A 147 -13.23 13.28 8.94
C ASN A 147 -14.03 13.70 7.70
N TYR A 148 -13.68 13.13 6.55
CA TYR A 148 -14.36 13.34 5.27
C TYR A 148 -15.33 12.20 4.94
N TYR A 149 -16.61 12.43 5.19
CA TYR A 149 -17.71 11.49 4.95
C TYR A 149 -18.34 11.71 3.57
N LEU A 150 -18.54 10.62 2.84
CA LEU A 150 -19.36 10.59 1.62
C LEU A 150 -20.84 10.48 2.00
N ASN A 151 -21.14 9.69 3.03
CA ASN A 151 -22.43 9.60 3.72
C ASN A 151 -22.21 8.99 5.12
N ARG A 152 -23.29 8.63 5.84
CA ARG A 152 -23.22 8.04 7.19
C ARG A 152 -22.47 6.72 7.26
N GLU A 153 -22.39 5.98 6.15
CA GLU A 153 -21.84 4.63 6.11
C GLU A 153 -20.47 4.55 5.44
N THR A 154 -20.12 5.56 4.63
CA THR A 154 -18.90 5.58 3.80
C THR A 154 -18.12 6.88 3.93
N MET A 155 -16.79 6.77 3.93
CA MET A 155 -15.87 7.89 4.12
C MET A 155 -14.56 7.69 3.36
N LEU A 156 -13.79 8.77 3.22
CA LEU A 156 -12.37 8.65 2.89
C LEU A 156 -11.62 8.24 4.16
N ARG A 157 -10.78 7.19 4.07
CA ARG A 157 -10.06 6.63 5.22
C ARG A 157 -9.25 7.69 5.97
N ALA A 158 -9.35 7.71 7.29
CA ALA A 158 -8.58 8.62 8.15
C ALA A 158 -7.18 8.08 8.47
N HIS A 159 -6.98 6.77 8.29
CA HIS A 159 -5.71 6.07 8.49
C HIS A 159 -5.66 4.77 7.67
N THR A 160 -4.46 4.28 7.35
CA THR A 160 -4.27 3.01 6.60
C THR A 160 -4.80 1.79 7.33
N SER A 161 -4.95 1.87 8.65
CA SER A 161 -5.38 0.75 9.49
C SER A 161 -6.80 0.28 9.20
N ALA A 162 -7.59 1.07 8.45
CA ALA A 162 -8.93 0.69 7.99
C ALA A 162 -8.95 -0.62 7.18
N HIS A 163 -7.82 -1.03 6.60
CA HIS A 163 -7.69 -2.28 5.83
C HIS A 163 -7.09 -3.44 6.63
N GLN A 164 -6.70 -3.26 7.89
CA GLN A 164 -6.06 -4.32 8.69
C GLN A 164 -6.93 -5.56 8.81
N ARG A 165 -8.19 -5.38 9.24
CA ARG A 165 -9.09 -6.50 9.49
C ARG A 165 -9.31 -7.34 8.23
N GLU A 166 -9.48 -6.69 7.09
CA GLU A 166 -9.67 -7.33 5.79
C GLU A 166 -8.44 -8.18 5.41
N LEU A 167 -7.23 -7.61 5.51
CA LEU A 167 -5.98 -8.29 5.15
C LEU A 167 -5.61 -9.42 6.11
N VAL A 168 -5.84 -9.24 7.41
CA VAL A 168 -5.67 -10.33 8.38
C VAL A 168 -6.68 -11.44 8.12
N SER A 169 -7.94 -11.09 7.85
CA SER A 169 -8.99 -12.09 7.57
C SER A 169 -8.76 -12.85 6.25
N SER A 170 -7.95 -12.31 5.33
CA SER A 170 -7.53 -13.02 4.11
C SER A 170 -6.34 -13.97 4.32
N GLY A 171 -5.83 -14.07 5.56
CA GLY A 171 -4.76 -15.00 5.94
C GLY A 171 -3.35 -14.44 5.85
N LEU A 172 -3.20 -13.10 5.76
CA LEU A 172 -1.89 -12.47 5.73
C LEU A 172 -1.35 -12.25 7.15
N ASP A 173 -0.20 -12.87 7.43
CA ASP A 173 0.52 -12.70 8.71
C ASP A 173 1.60 -11.61 8.66
N ALA A 174 1.97 -11.10 7.48
CA ALA A 174 2.96 -10.04 7.31
C ALA A 174 2.65 -9.20 6.07
N PHE A 175 2.38 -7.91 6.27
CA PHE A 175 2.07 -7.01 5.16
C PHE A 175 2.45 -5.56 5.45
N LEU A 176 2.75 -4.83 4.38
CA LEU A 176 2.94 -3.38 4.37
C LEU A 176 1.79 -2.73 3.62
N LEU A 177 1.18 -1.71 4.22
CA LEU A 177 0.19 -0.84 3.62
C LEU A 177 0.84 0.51 3.33
N ALA A 178 0.58 1.09 2.16
CA ALA A 178 0.94 2.47 1.89
C ALA A 178 -0.21 3.18 1.18
N GLY A 179 -0.55 4.38 1.64
CA GLY A 179 -1.68 5.09 1.04
C GLY A 179 -1.81 6.52 1.53
N ASP A 180 -2.49 7.30 0.71
CA ASP A 180 -3.09 8.58 1.08
C ASP A 180 -4.21 8.39 2.11
N VAL A 181 -4.27 9.28 3.09
CA VAL A 181 -5.26 9.33 4.16
C VAL A 181 -5.79 10.76 4.31
N TYR A 182 -7.02 10.88 4.80
CA TYR A 182 -7.83 12.09 4.68
C TYR A 182 -8.34 12.54 6.04
N ARG A 183 -7.90 13.72 6.50
CA ARG A 183 -8.33 14.31 7.78
C ARG A 183 -8.69 15.77 7.61
N ARG A 184 -9.68 16.22 8.38
CA ARG A 184 -10.07 17.62 8.44
C ARG A 184 -9.25 18.30 9.55
N ASP A 185 -8.05 18.75 9.19
CA ASP A 185 -7.18 19.51 10.08
C ASP A 185 -7.01 20.96 9.60
N ALA A 186 -6.44 21.80 10.47
CA ALA A 186 -6.00 23.13 10.09
C ALA A 186 -4.96 23.04 8.96
N ILE A 187 -4.85 24.10 8.16
CA ILE A 187 -3.82 24.16 7.12
C ILE A 187 -2.68 25.02 7.67
N ASP A 188 -1.61 24.37 8.08
CA ASP A 188 -0.37 25.00 8.52
C ASP A 188 0.85 24.21 8.00
N SER A 189 2.06 24.56 8.43
CA SER A 189 3.30 23.92 7.96
C SER A 189 3.41 22.43 8.31
N SER A 190 2.65 21.97 9.30
CA SER A 190 2.66 20.60 9.83
C SER A 190 1.37 19.82 9.58
N HIS A 191 0.35 20.47 9.02
CA HIS A 191 -0.95 19.85 8.80
C HIS A 191 -1.44 20.08 7.38
N TYR A 192 -1.80 18.98 6.72
CA TYR A 192 -2.49 19.04 5.46
C TYR A 192 -3.63 18.03 5.37
N PRO A 193 -4.76 18.37 4.70
CA PRO A 193 -5.92 17.49 4.68
C PRO A 193 -5.72 16.12 4.02
N VAL A 194 -4.66 15.96 3.22
CA VAL A 194 -4.28 14.72 2.54
C VAL A 194 -2.79 14.46 2.73
N PHE A 195 -2.45 13.50 3.58
CA PHE A 195 -1.08 13.05 3.81
C PHE A 195 -1.00 11.54 3.57
N HIS A 196 0.19 10.95 3.72
CA HIS A 196 0.36 9.52 3.44
C HIS A 196 0.78 8.79 4.70
N GLN A 197 0.36 7.54 4.83
CA GLN A 197 0.82 6.63 5.86
C GLN A 197 1.46 5.42 5.19
N LEU A 198 2.50 4.90 5.85
CA LEU A 198 2.99 3.55 5.63
C LEU A 198 2.81 2.79 6.92
N GLU A 199 2.20 1.63 6.85
CA GLU A 199 1.90 0.79 8.00
C GLU A 199 2.43 -0.61 7.78
N GLY A 200 3.10 -1.17 8.78
CA GLY A 200 3.55 -2.56 8.79
C GLY A 200 2.81 -3.35 9.85
N VAL A 201 2.27 -4.50 9.45
CA VAL A 201 1.59 -5.44 10.34
C VAL A 201 2.32 -6.78 10.29
N ARG A 202 2.57 -7.35 11.48
CA ARG A 202 3.12 -8.69 11.62
C ARG A 202 2.41 -9.43 12.75
N LEU A 203 1.82 -10.57 12.43
CA LEU A 203 1.27 -11.51 13.39
C LEU A 203 2.36 -12.51 13.81
N PHE A 204 2.34 -12.87 15.07
CA PHE A 204 3.19 -13.91 15.63
C PHE A 204 2.36 -15.02 16.23
N SER A 205 2.75 -16.24 15.92
CA SER A 205 2.22 -17.43 16.57
C SER A 205 2.79 -17.60 17.97
N ASP A 206 2.09 -18.34 18.82
CA ASP A 206 2.58 -18.74 20.15
C ASP A 206 3.97 -19.40 20.08
N ARG A 207 4.26 -20.11 18.99
CA ARG A 207 5.54 -20.79 18.77
C ARG A 207 6.70 -19.81 18.59
N GLU A 208 6.45 -18.59 18.11
CA GLU A 208 7.48 -17.60 17.83
C GLU A 208 7.83 -16.73 19.05
N VAL A 209 6.85 -16.44 19.92
CA VAL A 209 6.98 -15.42 20.99
C VAL A 209 6.33 -15.84 22.32
N GLY A 210 5.84 -17.07 22.43
CA GLY A 210 5.25 -17.63 23.66
C GLY A 210 3.79 -17.24 23.92
N HIS A 211 3.22 -16.34 23.12
CA HIS A 211 1.81 -15.94 23.11
C HIS A 211 1.51 -15.18 21.80
N ALA A 212 0.31 -15.30 21.25
CA ALA A 212 -0.05 -14.62 20.01
C ALA A 212 -0.01 -13.10 20.18
N VAL A 213 0.79 -12.43 19.35
CA VAL A 213 0.97 -10.97 19.37
C VAL A 213 0.86 -10.42 17.95
N CYS A 214 0.25 -9.25 17.83
CA CYS A 214 0.33 -8.43 16.63
C CYS A 214 1.29 -7.26 16.89
N LEU A 215 2.32 -7.10 16.07
CA LEU A 215 3.10 -5.87 16.01
C LEU A 215 2.57 -5.00 14.88
N HIS A 216 2.33 -3.74 15.22
CA HIS A 216 1.85 -2.71 14.32
C HIS A 216 2.76 -1.48 14.45
N ALA A 217 3.20 -0.95 13.31
CA ALA A 217 3.96 0.29 13.25
C ALA A 217 3.49 1.16 12.09
N THR A 218 3.25 2.44 12.35
CA THR A 218 2.84 3.42 11.33
C THR A 218 3.84 4.54 11.23
N VAL A 219 4.24 4.85 10.01
CA VAL A 219 5.03 6.01 9.64
C VAL A 219 4.12 6.99 8.90
N VAL A 220 4.01 8.20 9.43
CA VAL A 220 3.34 9.31 8.74
C VAL A 220 4.35 9.93 7.78
N MET A 221 3.98 10.01 6.51
CA MET A 221 4.77 10.61 5.45
C MET A 221 4.04 11.88 4.99
N ASP A 222 4.49 13.02 5.52
CA ASP A 222 4.02 14.34 5.11
C ASP A 222 4.91 14.91 3.99
N LYS A 223 4.47 16.03 3.43
CA LYS A 223 5.08 16.69 2.26
C LYS A 223 6.46 17.26 2.50
#